data_AF-A0A1H5F732-F1
#
_entry.id   AF-A0A1H5F732-F1
#
_cell.length_a   1.000
_cell.length_b   1.000
_cell.length_c   1.000
_cell.angle_alpha   90.00
_cell.angle_beta   90.00
_cell.angle_gamma   90.00
#
_symmetry.space_group_name_H-M   'P 1'
#
loop_
_entity.id
_entity.type
_entity.pdbx_description
1 polymer ?
#
loop_
_entity_poly.entity_id
_entity_poly.type
_entity_poly.pdbx_seq_one_letter_code
_entity_poly.pdbx_strand_id
1 'polypeptide(L)'
;MSKRQVYLPHELRSGRTVFIVTADYCIGQGPSYGVAEYLITSAREPQPESGTRHPYRMHPKIAAYAHDVTDLFRTRRGATREAARRQACDARQIAQRNAVKATMRRGMSK
;
A
#
# COMPACT_ATOMS: atom_id res chain seq x y z
N MET A 1 -25.11 -2.23 2.38
CA MET A 1 -23.63 -2.40 2.37
C MET A 1 -22.98 -1.06 2.08
N SER A 2 -21.97 -0.65 2.85
CA SER A 2 -21.30 0.65 2.68
C SER A 2 -20.58 0.72 1.33
N LYS A 3 -20.79 1.79 0.56
CA LYS A 3 -20.10 2.05 -0.72
C LYS A 3 -18.64 2.49 -0.54
N ARG A 4 -18.18 2.71 0.70
CA ARG A 4 -16.82 3.17 0.99
C ARG A 4 -15.80 2.08 0.76
N GLN A 5 -14.74 2.42 0.04
CA GLN A 5 -13.63 1.51 -0.27
C GLN A 5 -12.65 1.35 0.89
N VAL A 6 -12.57 2.34 1.78
CA VAL A 6 -11.65 2.43 2.92
C VAL A 6 -12.43 2.38 4.24
N TYR A 7 -11.84 1.79 5.27
CA TYR A 7 -12.38 1.77 6.64
C TYR A 7 -12.25 3.13 7.33
N LEU A 8 -13.14 3.40 8.28
CA LEU A 8 -13.00 4.46 9.28
C LEU A 8 -12.34 3.92 10.56
N PRO A 9 -11.76 4.78 11.42
CA PRO A 9 -11.09 4.33 12.65
C PRO A 9 -11.96 3.45 13.53
N HIS A 10 -13.23 3.84 13.74
CA HIS A 10 -14.17 3.12 14.62
C HIS A 10 -14.67 1.78 14.05
N GLU A 11 -14.40 1.50 12.77
CA GLU A 11 -14.77 0.25 12.10
C GLU A 11 -13.65 -0.81 12.21
N LEU A 12 -12.45 -0.42 12.60
CA LEU A 12 -11.29 -1.29 12.75
C LEU A 12 -11.41 -2.07 14.06
N ARG A 13 -11.90 -3.31 13.95
CA ARG A 13 -12.14 -4.21 15.09
C ARG A 13 -11.66 -5.61 14.75
N SER A 14 -11.48 -6.44 15.77
CA SER A 14 -11.12 -7.84 15.60
C SER A 14 -12.07 -8.58 14.65
N GLY A 15 -11.52 -9.49 13.84
CA GLY A 15 -12.25 -10.25 12.83
C GLY A 15 -12.43 -9.52 11.50
N ARG A 16 -11.95 -8.28 11.36
CA ARG A 16 -11.95 -7.56 10.09
C ARG A 16 -10.70 -7.86 9.29
N THR A 17 -10.89 -8.16 8.01
CA THR A 17 -9.80 -8.16 7.03
C THR A 17 -9.63 -6.76 6.45
N VAL A 18 -8.39 -6.28 6.43
CA VAL A 18 -7.96 -5.03 5.81
C VAL A 18 -6.95 -5.32 4.72
N PHE A 19 -6.98 -4.51 3.66
CA PHE A 19 -6.04 -4.60 2.55
C PHE A 19 -5.23 -3.32 2.50
N ILE A 20 -3.91 -3.45 2.53
CA ILE A 20 -2.97 -2.32 2.55
C ILE A 20 -2.17 -2.34 1.25
N VAL A 21 -2.07 -1.18 0.61
CA VAL A 21 -1.17 -1.02 -0.54
C VAL A 21 0.25 -0.86 -0.01
N THR A 22 1.13 -1.77 -0.40
CA THR A 22 2.56 -1.75 -0.05
C THR A 22 3.38 -1.29 -1.24
N ALA A 23 4.58 -0.77 -0.98
CA ALA A 23 5.54 -0.40 -2.02
C ALA A 23 6.86 -1.11 -1.73
N ASP A 24 7.29 -1.95 -2.67
CA ASP A 24 8.58 -2.60 -2.64
C ASP A 24 9.57 -1.78 -3.48
N TYR A 25 10.65 -1.36 -2.84
CA TYR A 25 11.72 -0.59 -3.47
C TYR A 25 12.88 -1.53 -3.78
N CYS A 26 12.85 -2.15 -4.96
CA CYS A 26 13.99 -2.91 -5.46
C CYS A 26 15.04 -1.95 -6.01
N ILE A 27 16.32 -2.14 -5.64
CA ILE A 27 17.41 -1.28 -6.09
C ILE A 27 17.48 -1.28 -7.63
N GLY A 28 17.36 -0.09 -8.23
CA GLY A 28 17.49 0.10 -9.69
C GLY A 28 16.20 -0.07 -10.50
N GLN A 29 15.12 -0.57 -9.90
CA GLN A 29 13.78 -0.56 -10.48
C GLN A 29 12.90 0.40 -9.66
N GLY A 30 12.03 1.17 -10.31
CA GLY A 30 11.12 2.08 -9.59
C GLY A 30 10.24 1.34 -8.57
N PRO A 31 9.49 2.05 -7.71
CA PRO A 31 8.61 1.42 -6.74
C PRO A 31 7.65 0.43 -7.41
N SER A 32 7.55 -0.77 -6.84
CA SER A 32 6.59 -1.79 -7.23
C SER A 32 5.47 -1.83 -6.20
N TYR A 33 4.24 -1.51 -6.60
CA TYR A 33 3.10 -1.47 -5.69
C TYR A 33 2.39 -2.81 -5.61
N GLY A 34 2.24 -3.33 -4.39
CA GLY A 34 1.55 -4.57 -4.06
C GLY A 34 0.34 -4.35 -3.16
N VAL A 35 -0.34 -5.45 -2.81
CA VAL A 35 -1.43 -5.45 -1.82
C VAL A 35 -1.15 -6.55 -0.80
N ALA A 36 -1.01 -6.14 0.46
CA ALA A 36 -0.93 -7.03 1.60
C ALA A 36 -2.31 -7.17 2.26
N GLU A 37 -2.63 -8.39 2.68
CA GLU A 37 -3.89 -8.72 3.35
C GLU A 37 -3.64 -9.04 4.82
N TYR A 38 -4.35 -8.35 5.71
CA TYR A 38 -4.24 -8.52 7.15
C TYR A 38 -5.60 -8.82 7.80
N LEU A 39 -5.63 -9.78 8.72
CA LEU A 39 -6.73 -10.03 9.63
C LEU A 39 -6.46 -9.33 10.96
N ILE A 40 -7.35 -8.42 11.37
CA ILE A 40 -7.29 -7.79 12.69
C ILE A 40 -7.65 -8.84 13.75
N THR A 41 -6.72 -9.15 14.66
CA THR A 41 -6.93 -10.14 15.72
C THR A 41 -7.60 -9.54 16.95
N SER A 42 -7.99 -10.37 17.92
CA SER A 42 -8.39 -9.86 19.24
C SER A 42 -7.19 -9.28 20.01
N ALA A 43 -7.44 -8.34 20.92
CA ALA A 43 -6.36 -7.72 21.72
C ALA A 43 -5.67 -8.69 22.70
N ARG A 44 -6.25 -9.88 22.90
CA ARG A 44 -5.70 -10.93 23.76
C ARG A 44 -4.89 -11.96 22.97
N GLU A 45 -4.94 -11.91 21.64
CA GLU A 45 -4.11 -12.77 20.81
C GLU A 45 -2.68 -12.22 20.78
N PRO A 46 -1.66 -13.09 20.95
CA PRO A 46 -0.28 -12.69 20.75
C PRO A 46 -0.09 -12.18 19.32
N GLN A 47 0.77 -11.17 19.17
CA GLN A 47 1.15 -10.69 17.84
C GLN A 47 1.82 -11.84 17.09
N PRO A 48 1.40 -12.14 15.85
CA PRO A 48 2.01 -13.22 15.09
C PRO A 48 3.51 -12.99 14.91
N GLU A 49 4.27 -14.09 14.88
CA GLU A 49 5.67 -14.04 14.49
C GLU A 49 5.82 -13.55 13.04
N SER A 50 6.92 -12.85 12.77
CA SER A 50 7.26 -12.39 11.43
C SER A 50 7.36 -13.58 10.47
N GLY A 51 6.73 -13.51 9.30
CA GLY A 51 6.75 -14.57 8.29
C GLY A 51 5.67 -15.66 8.43
N THR A 52 4.73 -15.52 9.37
CA THR A 52 3.55 -16.41 9.44
C THR A 52 2.65 -16.29 8.20
N ARG A 53 1.99 -17.41 7.84
CA ARG A 53 1.17 -17.59 6.61
C ARG A 53 0.03 -16.57 6.50
N HIS A 54 -0.30 -16.20 5.25
CA HIS A 54 -1.41 -15.31 4.91
C HIS A 54 -2.79 -15.87 5.33
N PRO A 55 -3.77 -14.99 5.68
CA PRO A 55 -3.62 -13.54 5.84
C PRO A 55 -2.75 -13.21 7.07
N TYR A 56 -1.93 -12.17 6.97
CA TYR A 56 -1.09 -11.75 8.08
C TYR A 56 -1.97 -11.30 9.25
N ARG A 57 -1.59 -11.59 10.49
CA ARG A 57 -2.36 -11.16 11.65
C ARG A 57 -1.89 -9.78 12.11
N MET A 58 -2.84 -8.93 12.49
CA MET A 58 -2.57 -7.55 12.91
C MET A 58 -3.27 -7.24 14.22
N HIS A 59 -2.53 -6.81 15.23
CA HIS A 59 -3.14 -6.39 16.49
C HIS A 59 -3.97 -5.10 16.29
N PRO A 60 -5.11 -4.91 16.98
CA PRO A 60 -5.97 -3.73 16.78
C PRO A 60 -5.25 -2.37 16.92
N LYS A 61 -4.29 -2.26 17.84
CA LYS A 61 -3.47 -1.04 17.98
C LYS A 61 -2.62 -0.77 16.74
N ILE A 62 -2.11 -1.81 16.08
CA ILE A 62 -1.35 -1.69 14.84
C ILE A 62 -2.29 -1.31 13.69
N ALA A 63 -3.53 -1.83 13.67
CA ALA A 63 -4.52 -1.41 12.69
C ALA A 63 -4.89 0.08 12.84
N ALA A 64 -5.03 0.57 14.08
CA ALA A 64 -5.26 1.99 14.34
C ALA A 64 -4.08 2.85 13.85
N TYR A 65 -2.85 2.48 14.20
CA TYR A 65 -1.66 3.16 13.69
C TYR A 65 -1.58 3.12 12.15
N ALA A 66 -1.85 1.96 11.54
CA ALA A 66 -1.82 1.79 10.10
C ALA A 66 -2.85 2.70 9.41
N HIS A 67 -4.03 2.89 10.00
CA HIS A 67 -5.03 3.82 9.50
C HIS A 67 -4.53 5.28 9.49
N ASP A 68 -3.72 5.68 10.46
CA ASP A 68 -3.21 7.05 10.54
C ASP A 68 -2.13 7.35 9.49
N VAL A 69 -1.40 6.32 9.05
CA VAL A 69 -0.30 6.46 8.08
C VAL A 69 -0.66 6.03 6.66
N THR A 70 -1.73 5.25 6.47
CA THR A 70 -2.14 4.75 5.15
C THR A 70 -3.62 4.36 5.10
N ASP A 71 -4.15 4.30 3.88
CA ASP A 71 -5.51 3.86 3.61
C ASP A 71 -5.67 2.34 3.84
N LEU A 72 -6.64 1.98 4.70
CA LEU A 72 -7.04 0.58 4.94
C LEU A 72 -8.26 0.22 4.11
N PHE A 73 -8.07 -0.54 3.04
CA PHE A 73 -9.16 -0.91 2.13
C PHE A 73 -9.99 -2.07 2.68
N ARG A 74 -11.30 -2.03 2.40
CA ARG A 74 -12.25 -3.09 2.75
C ARG A 74 -12.21 -4.29 1.81
N THR A 75 -11.69 -4.10 0.59
CA THR A 75 -11.67 -5.14 -0.43
C THR A 75 -10.32 -5.15 -1.14
N ARG A 76 -9.86 -6.36 -1.49
CA ARG A 76 -8.67 -6.55 -2.31
C ARG A 76 -8.76 -5.78 -3.62
N ARG A 77 -9.92 -5.83 -4.29
CA ARG A 77 -10.16 -5.12 -5.57
C ARG A 77 -9.97 -3.60 -5.43
N GLY A 78 -10.42 -3.00 -4.33
CA GLY A 78 -10.21 -1.58 -4.04
C GLY A 78 -8.73 -1.25 -3.90
N ALA A 79 -8.02 -2.02 -3.06
CA ALA A 79 -6.58 -1.85 -2.87
C ALA A 79 -5.78 -2.07 -4.16
N THR A 80 -6.11 -3.08 -4.98
CA THR A 80 -5.42 -3.36 -6.24
C THR A 80 -5.60 -2.22 -7.25
N ARG A 81 -6.80 -1.62 -7.32
CA ARG A 81 -7.02 -0.43 -8.16
C ARG A 81 -6.16 0.75 -7.70
N GLU A 82 -6.05 0.94 -6.39
CA GLU A 82 -5.21 1.99 -5.83
C GLU A 82 -3.72 1.72 -6.09
N ALA A 83 -3.26 0.48 -5.91
CA ALA A 83 -1.89 0.07 -6.25
C ALA A 83 -1.57 0.37 -7.73
N ALA A 84 -2.47 -0.01 -8.64
CA ALA A 84 -2.31 0.28 -10.07
C ALA A 84 -2.30 1.80 -10.36
N ARG A 85 -3.13 2.59 -9.66
CA ARG A 85 -3.15 4.05 -9.77
C ARG A 85 -1.81 4.65 -9.33
N ARG A 86 -1.25 4.20 -8.19
CA ARG A 86 0.06 4.65 -7.68
C ARG A 86 1.18 4.26 -8.64
N GLN A 87 1.18 3.03 -9.14
CA GLN A 87 2.14 2.55 -10.14
C GLN A 87 2.14 3.43 -11.40
N ALA A 88 0.95 3.75 -11.93
CA ALA A 88 0.82 4.58 -13.13
C ALA A 88 1.27 6.03 -12.89
N CYS A 89 1.03 6.58 -11.69
CA CYS A 89 1.48 7.91 -11.31
C CYS A 89 3.01 7.99 -11.32
N ASP A 90 3.67 7.05 -10.66
CA ASP A 90 5.13 7.03 -10.55
C ASP A 90 5.80 6.74 -11.90
N ALA A 91 5.23 5.84 -12.70
CA ALA A 91 5.72 5.60 -14.07
C ALA A 91 5.69 6.87 -14.92
N ARG A 92 4.64 7.70 -14.81
CA ARG A 92 4.55 9.00 -15.51
C ARG A 92 5.62 9.97 -15.01
N GLN A 93 5.81 10.08 -13.70
CA GLN A 93 6.83 10.96 -13.12
C GLN A 93 8.25 10.55 -13.56
N ILE A 94 8.55 9.25 -13.58
CA ILE A 94 9.84 8.72 -14.06
C ILE A 94 10.03 9.04 -15.54
N ALA A 95 9.01 8.82 -16.37
CA ALA A 95 9.07 9.15 -17.80
C ALA A 95 9.32 10.64 -18.03
N GLN A 96 8.63 11.51 -17.28
CA GLN A 96 8.78 12.96 -17.37
C GLN A 96 10.20 13.40 -16.94
N ARG A 97 10.73 12.85 -15.84
CA ARG A 97 12.11 13.10 -15.39
C ARG A 97 13.14 12.66 -16.43
N ASN A 98 12.93 11.51 -17.07
CA ASN A 98 13.84 11.00 -18.10
C ASN A 98 13.80 11.86 -19.37
N ALA A 99 12.62 12.36 -19.77
CA ALA A 99 12.47 13.30 -20.88
C ALA A 99 13.25 14.60 -20.62
N VAL A 100 13.13 15.19 -19.43
CA VAL A 100 13.87 16.40 -19.04
C VAL A 100 15.39 16.16 -19.11
N LYS A 101 15.88 15.05 -18.55
CA LYS A 101 17.31 14.69 -18.60
C LYS A 101 17.81 14.52 -20.03
N ALA A 102 17.02 13.89 -20.91
CA ALA A 102 17.38 13.70 -22.31
C ALA A 102 17.50 15.05 -23.06
N THR A 103 16.59 16.00 -22.78
CA THR A 103 16.65 17.34 -23.35
C THR A 103 17.89 18.11 -22.87
N MET A 104 18.21 18.06 -21.57
CA MET A 104 19.42 18.71 -21.02
C MET A 104 20.71 18.15 -21.63
N ARG A 105 20.81 16.83 -21.82
CA ARG A 105 21.99 16.20 -22.46
C ARG A 105 22.17 16.63 -23.91
N ARG A 106 21.09 16.83 -24.67
CA ARG A 106 21.18 17.32 -26.05
C ARG A 106 21.56 18.79 -26.15
N GLY A 107 21.29 19.60 -25.13
CA GLY A 107 21.65 21.03 -25.08
C GLY A 107 23.13 21.31 -24.77
N MET A 108 23.87 20.33 -24.23
CA MET A 108 25.29 20.46 -23.88
C MET A 108 26.26 19.94 -24.96
N SER A 109 25.77 19.39 -26.06
CA SER A 109 26.61 18.90 -27.18
C SER A 109 26.70 19.91 -28.34
N LYS A 110 26.60 21.21 -28.06
CA LYS A 110 26.87 22.28 -29.03
C LYS A 110 28.00 23.16 -28.53
#